data_AF-A0A356X0K3-F1
#
_entry.id   AF-A0A356X0K3-F1
#
_cell.length_a   1.000
_cell.length_b   1.000
_cell.length_c   1.000
_cell.angle_alpha   90.00
_cell.angle_beta   90.00
_cell.angle_gamma   90.00
#
_symmetry.space_group_name_H-M   'P 1'
#
loop_
_entity.id
_entity.type
_entity.pdbx_description
1 polymer ?
#
loop_
_entity_poly.entity_id
_entity_poly.type
_entity_poly.pdbx_seq_one_letter_code
_entity_poly.pdbx_strand_id
1 'polypeptide(L)'
;MKKTSLFILLLLCSTVNAQEVIDLYPDGVPNAKITGINQSPHNGLVRQVLNPTLEVYRPSGENVSDAAVIVVPGGGYSVLVYNGEGVNTAKE
;
A
#
# COMPACT_ATOMS: atom_id res chain seq x y z
N MET A 1 7.94 -12.41 37.58
CA MET A 1 9.00 -12.60 36.56
C MET A 1 8.45 -13.09 35.22
N LYS A 2 7.73 -14.22 35.13
CA LYS A 2 7.14 -14.68 33.84
C LYS A 2 6.08 -13.73 33.27
N LYS A 3 5.18 -13.18 34.12
CA LYS A 3 4.12 -12.25 33.70
C LYS A 3 4.67 -10.89 33.23
N THR A 4 5.68 -10.37 33.92
CA THR A 4 6.38 -9.13 33.54
C THR A 4 7.19 -9.30 32.25
N SER A 5 7.82 -10.47 32.05
CA SER A 5 8.51 -10.79 30.80
C SER A 5 7.56 -10.89 29.60
N LEU A 6 6.36 -11.46 29.79
CA LEU A 6 5.35 -11.56 28.73
C LEU A 6 4.78 -10.20 28.33
N PHE A 7 4.62 -9.30 29.31
CA PHE A 7 4.13 -7.94 29.07
C PHE A 7 5.14 -7.12 28.26
N ILE A 8 6.43 -7.24 28.55
CA ILE A 8 7.51 -6.60 27.78
C ILE A 8 7.54 -7.11 26.34
N LEU A 9 7.34 -8.42 26.12
CA LEU A 9 7.29 -9.00 24.77
C LEU A 9 6.11 -8.47 23.95
N LEU A 10 4.94 -8.27 24.57
CA LEU A 10 3.75 -7.70 23.89
C LEU A 10 3.95 -6.25 23.45
N LEU A 11 4.64 -5.45 24.27
CA LEU A 11 4.96 -4.04 23.98
C LEU A 11 5.93 -3.89 22.79
N LEU A 12 6.82 -4.86 22.57
CA LEU A 12 7.78 -4.81 21.46
C LEU A 12 7.11 -5.06 20.09
N CYS A 13 6.09 -5.92 20.05
CA CYS A 13 5.36 -6.22 18.80
C CYS A 13 4.55 -5.02 18.26
N SER A 14 4.26 -4.00 19.06
CA SER A 14 3.41 -2.86 18.66
C SER A 14 4.08 -1.91 17.66
N THR A 15 5.39 -2.06 17.43
CA THR A 15 6.20 -1.12 16.63
C THR A 15 6.55 -1.62 15.23
N VAL A 16 6.07 -2.80 14.85
CA VAL A 16 6.37 -3.38 13.54
C VAL A 16 5.40 -2.82 12.49
N ASN A 17 5.93 -2.07 11.53
CA ASN A 17 5.20 -1.69 10.31
C ASN A 17 5.44 -2.76 9.24
N ALA A 18 4.36 -3.38 8.75
CA ALA A 18 4.46 -4.47 7.77
C ALA A 18 4.70 -3.95 6.35
N GLN A 19 3.80 -3.11 5.84
CA GLN A 19 3.85 -2.59 4.47
C GLN A 19 3.89 -1.07 4.52
N GLU A 20 4.85 -0.45 3.84
CA GLU A 20 4.91 0.99 3.73
C GLU A 20 3.97 1.47 2.63
N VAL A 21 3.08 2.38 3.01
CA VAL A 21 2.09 3.01 2.14
C VAL A 21 2.24 4.52 2.29
N ILE A 22 2.40 5.22 1.17
CA ILE A 22 2.62 6.66 1.10
C ILE A 22 1.41 7.29 0.42
N ASP A 23 0.80 8.29 1.06
CA ASP A 23 -0.27 9.08 0.43
C ASP A 23 0.33 9.94 -0.69
N LEU A 24 -0.21 9.81 -1.90
CA LEU A 24 0.30 10.57 -3.05
C LEU A 24 -0.08 12.06 -2.94
N TYR A 25 -1.20 12.35 -2.29
CA TYR A 25 -1.70 13.71 -2.05
C TYR A 25 -2.12 13.87 -0.58
N PRO A 26 -1.17 14.14 0.35
CA PRO A 26 -1.46 14.26 1.77
C PRO A 26 -2.40 15.44 2.10
N ASP A 27 -2.35 16.50 1.29
CA ASP A 27 -3.22 17.68 1.42
C ASP A 27 -4.52 17.57 0.60
N GLY A 28 -4.77 16.40 0.01
CA GLY A 28 -5.95 16.13 -0.81
C GLY A 28 -5.70 16.17 -2.32
N VAL A 29 -6.45 15.36 -3.05
CA VAL A 29 -6.30 15.21 -4.52
C VAL A 29 -6.76 16.50 -5.23
N PRO A 30 -5.91 17.11 -6.08
CA PRO A 30 -6.28 18.31 -6.82
C PRO A 30 -7.53 18.11 -7.68
N ASN A 31 -8.45 19.07 -7.64
CA ASN A 31 -9.71 19.05 -8.39
C ASN A 31 -10.62 17.84 -8.12
N ALA A 32 -10.47 17.18 -6.97
CA ALA A 32 -11.39 16.12 -6.56
C ALA A 32 -12.82 16.65 -6.43
N LYS A 33 -13.76 15.91 -7.01
CA LYS A 33 -15.19 16.19 -6.83
C LYS A 33 -15.66 15.56 -5.52
N ILE A 34 -16.54 16.25 -4.81
CA ILE A 34 -17.21 15.67 -3.64
C ILE A 34 -18.12 14.54 -4.15
N THR A 35 -17.92 13.34 -3.62
CA THR A 35 -18.68 12.15 -4.00
C THR A 35 -19.13 11.40 -2.75
N GLY A 36 -20.35 10.85 -2.75
CA GLY A 36 -20.83 9.94 -1.68
C GLY A 36 -20.40 8.48 -1.87
N ILE A 37 -19.45 8.21 -2.77
CA ILE A 37 -18.95 6.86 -3.07
C ILE A 37 -17.79 6.53 -2.12
N ASN A 38 -17.59 5.25 -1.82
CA ASN A 38 -16.47 4.77 -1.03
C ASN A 38 -15.55 3.93 -1.91
N GLN A 39 -14.24 4.11 -1.75
CA GLN A 39 -13.25 3.23 -2.35
C GLN A 39 -13.51 1.79 -1.84
N SER A 40 -13.63 0.84 -2.76
CA SER A 40 -13.89 -0.56 -2.41
C SER A 40 -12.88 -1.47 -3.10
N PRO A 41 -12.04 -2.19 -2.33
CA PRO A 41 -11.28 -3.30 -2.87
C PRO A 41 -12.24 -4.47 -3.14
N HIS A 42 -12.17 -5.04 -4.34
CA HIS A 42 -12.98 -6.19 -4.73
C HIS A 42 -12.15 -7.16 -5.58
N ASN A 43 -11.88 -8.35 -5.04
CA ASN A 43 -11.25 -9.46 -5.77
C ASN A 43 -9.96 -9.09 -6.52
N GLY A 44 -9.06 -8.33 -5.86
CA GLY A 44 -7.80 -7.89 -6.45
C GLY A 44 -7.92 -6.72 -7.43
N LEU A 45 -9.10 -6.14 -7.56
CA LEU A 45 -9.33 -4.85 -8.19
C LEU A 45 -9.57 -3.79 -7.11
N VAL A 46 -9.22 -2.55 -7.40
CA VAL A 46 -9.62 -1.40 -6.59
C VAL A 46 -10.56 -0.54 -7.41
N ARG A 47 -11.75 -0.26 -6.88
CA ARG A 47 -12.75 0.60 -7.51
C ARG A 47 -12.77 1.96 -6.86
N GLN A 48 -13.02 2.99 -7.68
CA GLN A 48 -13.28 4.36 -7.21
C GLN A 48 -12.18 4.86 -6.27
N VAL A 49 -10.94 4.93 -6.78
CA VAL A 49 -9.80 5.43 -6.00
C VAL A 49 -10.02 6.91 -5.69
N LEU A 50 -10.21 7.21 -4.41
CA LEU A 50 -10.40 8.57 -3.92
C LEU A 50 -9.12 9.14 -3.31
N ASN A 51 -8.35 8.27 -2.65
CA ASN A 51 -7.09 8.60 -1.99
C ASN A 51 -6.01 7.71 -2.62
N PRO A 52 -5.35 8.16 -3.70
CA PRO A 52 -4.32 7.37 -4.34
C PRO A 52 -3.08 7.30 -3.45
N THR A 53 -2.49 6.12 -3.38
CA THR A 53 -1.31 5.82 -2.57
C THR A 53 -0.22 5.16 -3.42
N LEU A 54 1.01 5.24 -2.93
CA LEU A 54 2.12 4.40 -3.37
C LEU A 54 2.37 3.32 -2.32
N GLU A 55 2.52 2.08 -2.75
CA GLU A 55 2.83 0.95 -1.89
C GLU A 55 4.22 0.43 -2.22
N VAL A 56 5.12 0.42 -1.22
CA VAL A 56 6.54 0.19 -1.45
C VAL A 56 6.91 -1.28 -1.32
N TYR A 57 7.27 -1.91 -2.45
CA TYR A 57 7.84 -3.25 -2.47
C TYR A 57 9.35 -3.18 -2.57
N ARG A 58 10.04 -3.54 -1.48
CA ARG A 58 11.50 -3.54 -1.42
C ARG A 58 12.03 -4.87 -1.95
N PRO A 59 13.02 -4.88 -2.87
CA PRO A 59 13.64 -6.12 -3.31
C PRO A 59 14.35 -6.80 -2.14
N SER A 60 14.23 -8.12 -2.07
CA SER A 60 14.97 -8.95 -1.11
C SER A 60 16.22 -9.54 -1.76
N GLY A 61 17.38 -9.42 -1.11
CA GLY A 61 18.62 -10.08 -1.56
C GLY A 61 19.82 -9.15 -1.60
N GLU A 62 20.94 -9.65 -2.13
CA GLU A 62 22.24 -8.94 -2.13
C GLU A 62 22.43 -8.00 -3.33
N ASN A 63 21.59 -8.09 -4.37
CA ASN A 63 21.67 -7.28 -5.58
C ASN A 63 20.65 -6.14 -5.59
N VAL A 64 20.64 -5.32 -4.55
CA VAL A 64 19.78 -4.12 -4.48
C VAL A 64 20.47 -2.98 -5.23
N SER A 65 19.83 -2.46 -6.28
CA SER A 65 20.28 -1.25 -6.98
C SER A 65 19.74 0.01 -6.31
N ASP A 66 20.39 1.16 -6.55
CA ASP A 66 19.87 2.48 -6.16
C ASP A 66 18.69 2.96 -7.05
N ALA A 67 18.30 2.18 -8.06
CA ALA A 67 17.17 2.49 -8.92
C ALA A 67 15.82 2.05 -8.30
N ALA A 68 14.76 2.80 -8.60
CA ALA A 68 13.39 2.47 -8.22
C ALA A 68 12.49 2.41 -9.46
N VAL A 69 11.47 1.56 -9.40
CA VAL A 69 10.46 1.39 -10.46
C VAL A 69 9.08 1.73 -9.91
N ILE A 70 8.32 2.55 -10.64
CA ILE A 70 6.93 2.84 -10.33
C ILE A 70 6.06 1.94 -11.21
N VAL A 71 5.33 1.02 -10.58
CA VAL A 71 4.34 0.18 -11.25
C VAL A 71 3.00 0.89 -11.24
N VAL A 72 2.50 1.22 -12.43
CA VAL A 72 1.17 1.82 -12.61
C VAL A 72 0.24 0.74 -13.18
N PRO A 73 -0.59 0.09 -12.35
CA PRO A 73 -1.51 -0.92 -12.84
C PRO A 73 -2.49 -0.30 -13.84
N GLY A 74 -2.86 -1.06 -14.86
CA GLY A 74 -3.84 -0.65 -15.85
C GLY A 74 -5.26 -0.55 -15.28
N GLY A 75 -6.17 -0.13 -16.14
CA GLY A 75 -7.56 0.15 -15.82
C GLY A 75 -7.99 1.54 -16.27
N GLY A 76 -8.72 2.25 -15.41
CA GLY A 76 -9.20 3.61 -15.66
C GLY A 76 -9.88 4.20 -14.42
N TYR A 77 -10.66 5.27 -14.59
CA TYR A 77 -11.32 5.96 -13.47
C TYR A 77 -12.23 5.08 -12.60
N SER A 78 -12.76 3.99 -13.15
CA SER A 78 -13.71 3.13 -12.43
C SER A 78 -13.04 1.96 -11.69
N VAL A 79 -11.92 1.43 -12.20
CA VAL A 79 -11.26 0.20 -11.75
C VAL A 79 -9.76 0.28 -12.01
N LEU A 80 -8.96 -0.18 -11.06
CA LEU A 80 -7.55 -0.54 -11.23
C LEU A 80 -7.38 -2.06 -11.12
N VAL A 81 -6.53 -2.64 -11.99
CA VAL A 81 -6.13 -4.06 -11.92
C VAL A 81 -5.03 -4.25 -10.87
N TYR A 82 -5.34 -3.87 -9.64
CA TYR A 82 -4.39 -3.65 -8.56
C TYR A 82 -3.52 -4.87 -8.23
N ASN A 83 -4.11 -6.06 -8.05
CA ASN A 83 -3.31 -7.26 -7.75
C ASN A 83 -2.57 -7.78 -9.00
N GLY A 84 -3.29 -7.92 -10.10
CA GLY A 84 -2.79 -8.61 -11.30
C GLY A 84 -1.65 -7.87 -12.00
N GLU A 85 -1.77 -6.56 -12.15
CA GLU A 85 -0.80 -5.72 -12.87
C GLU A 85 0.02 -4.82 -11.93
N GLY A 86 -0.40 -4.68 -10.67
CA GLY A 86 0.30 -3.87 -9.67
C GLY A 86 1.12 -4.74 -8.73
N VAL A 87 0.46 -5.31 -7.71
CA VAL A 87 1.11 -6.04 -6.60
C VAL A 87 1.94 -7.22 -7.08
N ASN A 88 1.41 -8.03 -8.00
CA ASN A 88 2.14 -9.21 -8.50
C ASN A 88 3.41 -8.77 -9.26
N THR A 89 3.30 -7.74 -10.11
CA THR A 89 4.45 -7.20 -10.84
C THR A 89 5.48 -6.56 -9.90
N ALA A 90 5.05 -5.92 -8.81
CA ALA A 90 5.95 -5.31 -7.84
C ALA A 90 6.68 -6.31 -6.94
N LYS A 91 6.19 -7.56 -6.84
CA LYS A 91 6.76 -8.63 -6.02
C LYS A 91 7.69 -9.60 -6.76
N GLU A 92 7.70 -9.53 -8.09
CA GLU A 92 8.59 -10.34 -8.95
C GLU A 92 10.06 -9.94 -8.76
#